data_AF-A0A847LIM1-F1
#
_entry.id   AF-A0A847LIM1-F1
#
_cell.length_a   1.000
_cell.length_b   1.000
_cell.length_c   1.000
_cell.angle_alpha   90.00
_cell.angle_beta   90.00
_cell.angle_gamma   90.00
#
_symmetry.space_group_name_H-M   'P 1'
#
loop_
_entity.id
_entity.type
_entity.pdbx_description
1 polymer ?
#
loop_
_entity_poly.entity_id
_entity_poly.type
_entity_poly.pdbx_seq_one_letter_code
_entity_poly.pdbx_strand_id
1 'polypeptide(L)'
;MEKGIKLTLVDVGDAAFRVLQRYLFRRGTDPGAEVTVTSSDMQESLFVRLADSSTILTKIFPHKNFLEEGVYRIEVFRTKPGDLRGNRVAFVEIPKGTDAVEEIRLFIEGVLSQSDL
;
A
#
# COMPACT_ATOMS: atom_id res chain seq x y z
N MET A 1 24.36 17.80 -6.40
CA MET A 1 23.72 16.89 -5.44
C MET A 1 22.27 17.27 -5.34
N GLU A 2 21.39 16.55 -6.06
CA GLU A 2 19.95 16.73 -5.90
C GLU A 2 19.59 16.35 -4.46
N LYS A 3 19.03 17.31 -3.71
CA LYS A 3 18.41 17.00 -2.43
C LYS A 3 17.17 16.17 -2.75
N GLY A 4 17.27 14.85 -2.58
CA GLY A 4 16.13 13.95 -2.67
C GLY A 4 14.96 14.54 -1.88
N ILE A 5 13.80 14.64 -2.53
CA ILE A 5 12.58 15.14 -1.90
C ILE A 5 12.26 14.18 -0.77
N LYS A 6 12.24 14.68 0.48
CA LYS A 6 11.90 13.85 1.64
C LYS A 6 10.41 13.54 1.59
N LEU A 7 10.06 12.31 1.24
CA LEU A 7 8.67 11.84 1.27
C LEU A 7 8.13 11.85 2.71
N THR A 8 6.98 12.49 2.90
CA THR A 8 6.18 12.40 4.13
C THR A 8 5.38 11.09 4.15
N LEU A 9 4.80 10.74 5.30
CA LEU A 9 3.91 9.59 5.42
C LEU A 9 2.73 9.70 4.44
N VAL A 10 2.15 10.90 4.33
CA VAL A 10 1.05 11.20 3.42
C VAL A 10 1.48 11.04 1.96
N ASP A 11 2.68 11.50 1.58
CA ASP A 11 3.18 11.32 0.22
C ASP A 11 3.31 9.84 -0.17
N VAL A 12 3.76 9.00 0.77
CA VAL A 12 3.84 7.54 0.59
C VAL A 12 2.45 6.93 0.47
N GLY A 13 1.50 7.38 1.29
CA GLY A 13 0.09 6.99 1.22
C GLY A 13 -0.55 7.32 -0.14
N ASP A 14 -0.37 8.56 -0.59
CA ASP A 14 -0.85 9.05 -1.88
C ASP A 14 -0.22 8.28 -3.04
N ALA A 15 1.08 8.00 -2.99
CA ALA A 15 1.76 7.20 -4.00
C ALA A 15 1.16 5.79 -4.09
N ALA A 16 0.98 5.12 -2.94
CA ALA A 16 0.38 3.79 -2.88
C ALA A 16 -1.07 3.79 -3.40
N PHE A 17 -1.88 4.78 -3.02
CA PHE A 17 -3.25 4.93 -3.50
C PHE A 17 -3.31 5.12 -5.03
N ARG A 18 -2.46 5.99 -5.59
CA ARG A 18 -2.42 6.23 -7.05
C ARG A 18 -2.01 5.00 -7.83
N VAL A 19 -1.02 4.24 -7.35
CA VAL A 19 -0.61 2.97 -7.97
C VAL A 19 -1.77 1.99 -7.94
N LEU A 20 -2.41 1.83 -6.79
CA LEU A 20 -3.53 0.91 -6.62
C LEU A 20 -4.71 1.27 -7.55
N GLN A 21 -5.09 2.54 -7.59
CA GLN A 21 -6.15 3.02 -8.48
C GLN A 21 -5.81 2.71 -9.94
N ARG A 22 -4.60 3.06 -10.40
CA ARG A 22 -4.17 2.77 -11.78
C ARG A 22 -4.21 1.29 -12.09
N TYR A 23 -3.80 0.44 -11.16
CA TYR A 23 -3.84 -1.00 -11.32
C TYR A 23 -5.27 -1.53 -11.48
N LEU A 24 -6.19 -1.09 -10.62
CA LEU A 24 -7.60 -1.51 -10.65
C LEU A 24 -8.29 -1.13 -11.97
N PHE A 25 -8.01 0.06 -12.50
CA PHE A 25 -8.63 0.55 -13.73
C PHE A 25 -7.85 0.20 -15.01
N ARG A 26 -6.74 -0.56 -14.93
CA ARG A 26 -5.84 -0.82 -16.09
C ARG A 26 -6.50 -1.48 -17.29
N ARG A 27 -7.60 -2.22 -17.08
CA ARG A 27 -8.33 -2.94 -18.15
C ARG A 27 -9.44 -2.11 -18.81
N GLY A 28 -9.60 -0.84 -18.41
CA GLY A 28 -10.65 0.02 -18.95
C GLY A 28 -12.08 -0.39 -18.54
N THR A 29 -12.20 -1.27 -17.55
CA THR A 29 -13.47 -1.74 -16.98
C THR A 29 -13.48 -1.49 -15.48
N ASP A 30 -14.62 -1.08 -14.93
CA ASP A 30 -14.79 -0.93 -13.49
C ASP A 30 -14.80 -2.30 -12.81
N PRO A 31 -13.84 -2.61 -11.91
CA PRO A 31 -13.81 -3.89 -11.20
C PRO A 31 -14.88 -4.00 -10.10
N GLY A 32 -15.68 -2.95 -9.85
CA GLY A 32 -16.66 -2.92 -8.76
C GLY A 32 -15.98 -2.90 -7.38
N ALA A 33 -14.77 -2.35 -7.30
CA ALA A 33 -14.00 -2.27 -6.07
C ALA A 33 -14.32 -0.99 -5.29
N GLU A 34 -14.60 -1.13 -4.00
CA GLU A 34 -14.77 -0.01 -3.08
C GLU A 34 -13.44 0.29 -2.40
N VAL A 35 -12.94 1.53 -2.54
CA VAL A 35 -11.68 1.97 -1.94
C VAL A 35 -11.95 3.00 -0.85
N THR A 36 -11.52 2.69 0.37
CA THR A 36 -11.56 3.62 1.51
C THR A 36 -10.12 3.96 1.92
N VAL A 37 -9.83 5.24 2.06
CA VAL A 37 -8.54 5.74 2.56
C VAL A 37 -8.75 6.36 3.93
N THR A 38 -7.92 5.99 4.89
CA THR A 38 -7.91 6.61 6.22
C THR A 38 -6.50 7.09 6.54
N SER A 39 -6.39 8.36 6.90
CA SER A 39 -5.13 9.03 7.17
C SER A 39 -5.06 9.46 8.64
N SER A 40 -3.87 9.35 9.23
CA SER A 40 -3.58 9.81 10.59
C SER A 40 -2.10 10.15 10.72
N ASP A 41 -1.74 10.90 11.75
CA ASP A 41 -0.34 11.30 12.00
C ASP A 41 0.64 10.10 12.11
N MET A 42 0.12 8.92 12.44
CA MET A 42 0.92 7.72 12.70
C MET A 42 0.74 6.62 11.66
N GLN A 43 -0.29 6.69 10.81
CA GLN A 43 -0.61 5.62 9.87
C GLN A 43 -1.51 6.10 8.73
N GLU A 44 -1.18 5.69 7.51
CA GLU A 44 -2.10 5.67 6.36
C GLU A 44 -2.64 4.26 6.18
N SER A 45 -3.91 4.13 5.81
CA SER A 45 -4.50 2.83 5.47
C SER A 45 -5.39 2.91 4.25
N LEU A 46 -5.21 1.93 3.37
CA LEU A 46 -6.00 1.74 2.15
C LEU A 46 -6.77 0.45 2.29
N PHE A 47 -8.09 0.53 2.24
CA PHE A 47 -8.98 -0.63 2.25
C PHE A 47 -9.58 -0.77 0.87
N VAL A 48 -9.38 -1.91 0.23
CA VAL A 48 -9.94 -2.24 -1.08
C VAL A 48 -10.82 -3.45 -0.92
N ARG A 49 -12.13 -3.24 -0.99
CA ARG A 49 -13.11 -4.32 -1.02
C ARG A 49 -13.40 -4.67 -2.47
N LEU A 50 -13.27 -5.94 -2.79
CA LEU A 50 -13.45 -6.48 -4.13
C LEU A 50 -14.86 -7.02 -4.31
N ALA A 51 -15.27 -7.24 -5.56
CA ALA A 51 -16.62 -7.74 -5.89
C ALA A 51 -16.93 -9.11 -5.26
N ASP A 52 -15.90 -9.93 -5.02
CA ASP A 52 -16.01 -11.23 -4.33
C ASP A 52 -16.09 -11.10 -2.79
N SER A 53 -16.22 -9.86 -2.27
CA SER A 53 -16.20 -9.50 -0.85
C SER A 53 -14.87 -9.74 -0.13
N SER A 54 -13.82 -10.17 -0.82
CA SER A 54 -12.48 -10.18 -0.23
C SER A 54 -11.97 -8.75 -0.05
N THR A 55 -11.12 -8.53 0.96
CA THR A 55 -10.57 -7.20 1.23
C THR A 55 -9.06 -7.24 1.22
N ILE A 56 -8.45 -6.26 0.58
CA ILE A 56 -7.03 -5.95 0.66
C ILE A 56 -6.88 -4.73 1.55
N LEU A 57 -6.13 -4.87 2.63
CA LEU A 57 -5.80 -3.79 3.55
C LEU A 57 -4.31 -3.50 3.46
N THR A 58 -3.96 -2.31 2.98
CA THR A 58 -2.58 -1.80 3.01
C THR A 58 -2.45 -0.82 4.17
N LYS A 59 -1.49 -1.05 5.06
CA LYS A 59 -1.13 -0.12 6.15
C LYS A 59 0.26 0.43 5.91
N ILE A 60 0.43 1.73 6.11
CA ILE A 60 1.70 2.42 5.94
C ILE A 60 1.95 3.19 7.22
N PHE A 61 3.10 3.01 7.85
CA PHE A 61 3.41 3.68 9.11
C PHE A 61 4.92 3.88 9.29
N PRO A 62 5.34 4.90 10.08
CA PRO A 62 6.74 5.07 10.46
C PRO A 62 7.23 3.86 11.28
N HIS A 63 8.41 3.35 10.95
CA HIS A 63 9.02 2.22 11.64
C HIS A 63 10.53 2.41 11.78
N LYS A 64 11.17 1.56 12.59
CA LYS A 64 12.62 1.41 12.63
C LYS A 64 12.97 0.02 12.11
N ASN A 65 13.87 -0.05 11.14
CA ASN A 65 14.35 -1.34 10.63
C ASN A 65 15.32 -2.00 11.63
N PHE A 66 15.85 -3.18 11.28
CA PHE A 66 16.81 -3.91 12.11
C PHE A 66 18.12 -3.14 12.38
N LEU A 67 18.47 -2.18 11.52
CA LEU A 67 19.64 -1.31 11.65
C LEU A 67 19.32 -0.03 12.45
N GLU A 68 18.15 0.05 13.09
CA GLU A 68 17.63 1.22 13.82
C GLU A 68 17.40 2.47 12.95
N GLU A 69 17.38 2.33 11.63
CA GLU A 69 17.14 3.42 10.69
C GLU A 69 15.64 3.70 10.54
N GLY A 70 15.30 4.98 10.39
CA GLY A 70 13.92 5.39 10.17
C GLY A 70 13.44 5.02 8.77
N VAL A 71 12.39 4.20 8.70
CA VAL A 71 11.74 3.78 7.44
C VAL A 71 10.24 4.06 7.49
N TYR A 72 9.57 3.98 6.33
CA TYR A 72 8.14 3.75 6.25
C TYR A 72 7.91 2.27 5.95
N ARG A 73 7.19 1.59 6.82
CA ARG A 73 6.81 0.18 6.61
C ARG A 73 5.45 0.15 5.95
N ILE A 74 5.36 -0.55 4.82
CA ILE A 74 4.12 -0.82 4.10
C ILE A 74 3.81 -2.30 4.33
N GLU A 75 2.66 -2.60 4.91
CA GLU A 75 2.18 -3.95 5.13
C GLU A 75 0.88 -4.17 4.36
N VAL A 76 0.76 -5.31 3.69
CA VAL A 76 -0.47 -5.69 2.99
C VAL A 76 -1.06 -6.93 3.65
N PHE A 77 -2.34 -6.83 3.98
CA PHE A 77 -3.16 -7.87 4.55
C PHE A 77 -4.27 -8.23 3.56
N ARG A 78 -4.62 -9.52 3.52
CA ARG A 78 -5.76 -10.00 2.75
C ARG A 78 -6.72 -10.73 3.67
N THR A 79 -8.00 -10.37 3.58
CA THR A 79 -9.09 -11.13 4.17
C THR A 79 -9.84 -11.86 3.06
N LYS A 80 -10.32 -13.06 3.38
CA LYS A 80 -11.33 -13.76 2.57
C LYS A 80 -12.71 -13.52 3.19
N PRO A 81 -13.81 -13.69 2.45
CA PRO A 81 -15.14 -13.70 3.03
C PRO A 81 -15.20 -14.63 4.25
N GLY A 82 -15.59 -14.10 5.41
CA GLY A 82 -15.63 -14.84 6.68
C GLY A 82 -14.33 -14.87 7.51
N ASP A 83 -13.20 -14.35 6.99
CA ASP A 83 -11.96 -14.17 7.75
C ASP A 83 -11.91 -12.77 8.36
N LEU A 84 -12.12 -12.68 9.68
CA LEU A 84 -12.12 -11.43 10.43
C LEU A 84 -10.71 -10.97 10.85
N ARG A 85 -9.71 -11.84 10.81
CA ARG A 85 -8.34 -11.50 11.26
C ARG A 85 -7.51 -10.95 10.10
N GLY A 86 -7.64 -11.57 8.93
CA GLY A 86 -6.80 -11.27 7.76
C GLY A 86 -5.36 -11.72 7.97
N ASN A 87 -4.74 -12.21 6.91
CA ASN A 87 -3.34 -12.62 6.95
C ASN A 87 -2.47 -11.55 6.31
N ARG A 88 -1.32 -11.22 6.94
CA ARG A 88 -0.31 -10.39 6.29
C ARG A 88 0.30 -11.20 5.14
N VAL A 89 0.13 -10.73 3.92
CA VAL A 89 0.60 -11.41 2.71
C VAL A 89 1.94 -10.88 2.23
N ALA A 90 2.26 -9.62 2.54
CA ALA A 90 3.52 -9.00 2.15
C ALA A 90 3.84 -7.79 3.03
N PHE A 91 5.11 -7.41 3.07
CA PHE A 91 5.54 -6.09 3.56
C PHE A 91 6.79 -5.61 2.82
N VAL A 92 7.01 -4.31 2.82
CA VAL A 92 8.25 -3.66 2.37
C VAL A 92 8.61 -2.52 3.30
N GLU A 93 9.90 -2.22 3.41
CA GLU A 93 10.43 -1.10 4.18
C GLU A 93 11.09 -0.11 3.22
N ILE A 94 10.62 1.14 3.27
CA ILE A 94 11.07 2.22 2.41
C ILE A 94 11.92 3.20 3.23
N PRO A 95 13.21 3.38 2.90
CA PRO A 95 14.05 4.34 3.59
C PRO A 95 13.47 5.76 3.55
N LYS A 96 13.60 6.50 4.66
CA LYS A 96 13.19 7.91 4.69
C LYS A 96 14.20 8.76 3.90
N GLY A 97 13.71 9.53 2.93
CA GLY A 97 14.52 10.53 2.21
C GLY A 97 15.07 10.11 0.85
N THR A 98 14.71 8.92 0.35
CA THR A 98 14.89 8.50 -1.04
C THR A 98 13.61 8.73 -1.84
N ASP A 99 13.72 9.06 -3.13
CA ASP A 99 12.59 8.89 -4.04
C ASP A 99 12.36 7.38 -4.17
N ALA A 100 11.21 6.93 -3.68
CA ALA A 100 10.88 5.52 -3.56
C ALA A 100 9.54 5.19 -4.24
N VAL A 101 9.05 6.09 -5.10
CA VAL A 101 7.77 5.92 -5.78
C VAL A 101 7.76 4.66 -6.64
N GLU A 102 8.90 4.35 -7.28
CA GLU A 102 9.02 3.18 -8.14
C GLU A 102 9.03 1.87 -7.33
N GLU A 103 9.69 1.83 -6.18
CA GLU A 103 9.68 0.68 -5.26
C GLU A 103 8.28 0.44 -4.69
N ILE A 104 7.58 1.51 -4.29
CA ILE A 104 6.18 1.44 -3.85
C ILE A 104 5.33 0.89 -4.99
N ARG A 105 5.54 1.36 -6.22
CA ARG A 105 4.81 0.89 -7.40
C ARG A 105 5.02 -0.61 -7.62
N LEU A 106 6.26 -1.05 -7.75
CA LEU A 106 6.61 -2.45 -7.98
C LEU A 106 6.08 -3.37 -6.87
N PHE A 107 6.15 -2.92 -5.61
CA PHE A 107 5.63 -3.68 -4.48
C PHE A 107 4.10 -3.84 -4.55
N ILE A 108 3.36 -2.74 -4.69
CA ILE A 108 1.89 -2.77 -4.72
C ILE A 108 1.40 -3.55 -5.94
N GLU A 109 1.93 -3.29 -7.15
CA GLU A 109 1.56 -4.04 -8.35
C GLU A 109 1.88 -5.53 -8.22
N GLY A 110 3.03 -5.87 -7.63
CA GLY A 110 3.44 -7.23 -7.33
C GLY A 110 2.41 -7.95 -6.45
N VAL A 111 2.04 -7.35 -5.32
CA VAL A 111 1.02 -7.90 -4.41
C VAL A 111 -0.34 -8.05 -5.10
N LEU A 112 -0.76 -7.03 -5.85
CA LEU A 112 -2.04 -7.05 -6.57
C LEU A 112 -2.05 -8.09 -7.68
N SER A 113 -0.92 -8.39 -8.35
CA SER A 113 -0.84 -9.43 -9.38
C SER A 113 -0.98 -10.87 -8.87
N GLN A 114 -0.74 -11.10 -7.58
CA GLN A 114 -0.97 -12.38 -6.91
C GLN A 114 -2.42 -12.50 -6.39
N SER A 115 -3.18 -11.43 -6.49
CA SER A 115 -4.60 -11.40 -6.18
C SER A 115 -5.30 -11.48 -7.53
N ASP A 116 -6.14 -12.47 -7.78
CA ASP A 116 -6.86 -12.63 -9.06
C ASP A 116 -7.83 -11.44 -9.28
N LEU A 117 -7.26 -10.29 -9.70
CA LEU A 117 -7.85 -8.96 -9.89
C LEU A 117 -7.93 -8.60 -11.38
#